data_AF-A0A933CTQ8-F1
#
_entry.id   AF-A0A933CTQ8-F1
#
_cell.length_a   1.000
_cell.length_b   1.000
_cell.length_c   1.000
_cell.angle_alpha   90.00
_cell.angle_beta   90.00
_cell.angle_gamma   90.00
#
_symmetry.space_group_name_H-M   'P 1'
#
loop_
_entity.id
_entity.type
_entity.pdbx_description
1 polymer ?
#
loop_
_entity_poly.entity_id
_entity_poly.type
_entity_poly.pdbx_seq_one_letter_code
_entity_poly.pdbx_strand_id
1 'polypeptide(L)'
;MKNLAVLLVFLILSGCLAVSAEKMPSTEPILFKVAAPEGNYCHLKFPAIQEETLFTNHPVLKDPGSGDLVDFYGPCDHDPLGKEEIKAQRADVLRERRRGAGDE
;
A
#
# COMPACT_ATOMS: atom_id res chain seq x y z
N MET A 1 -48.49 -33.84 0.01
CA MET A 1 -47.83 -32.57 -0.40
C MET A 1 -48.27 -31.42 0.50
N LYS A 2 -47.79 -31.35 1.75
CA LYS A 2 -48.10 -30.25 2.69
C LYS A 2 -46.87 -29.74 3.46
N ASN A 3 -45.73 -30.40 3.27
CA ASN A 3 -44.50 -30.12 4.02
C ASN A 3 -43.41 -29.51 3.12
N LEU A 4 -43.68 -29.39 1.81
CA LEU A 4 -42.76 -28.79 0.83
C LEU A 4 -42.83 -27.26 0.83
N ALA A 5 -43.98 -26.70 1.24
CA ALA A 5 -44.16 -25.25 1.32
C ALA A 5 -43.41 -24.63 2.51
N VAL A 6 -43.18 -25.39 3.59
CA VAL A 6 -42.51 -24.89 4.80
C VAL A 6 -40.99 -24.81 4.62
N LEU A 7 -40.41 -25.63 3.74
CA LEU A 7 -38.97 -25.64 3.46
C LEU A 7 -38.50 -24.47 2.58
N LEU A 8 -39.41 -23.79 1.88
CA LEU A 8 -39.05 -22.67 0.98
C LEU A 8 -38.96 -21.31 1.66
N VAL A 9 -39.48 -21.16 2.89
CA VAL A 9 -39.52 -19.85 3.58
C VAL A 9 -38.26 -19.58 4.42
N PHE A 10 -37.53 -20.61 4.83
CA PHE A 10 -36.30 -20.46 5.62
C PHE A 10 -35.05 -20.11 4.79
N LEU A 11 -35.13 -20.17 3.47
CA LEU A 11 -33.99 -19.95 2.57
C LEU A 11 -33.80 -18.48 2.14
N ILE A 12 -34.52 -17.54 2.77
CA ILE A 12 -34.51 -16.11 2.37
C ILE A 12 -34.04 -15.19 3.52
N LEU A 13 -33.32 -15.70 4.52
CA LEU A 13 -32.84 -14.88 5.64
C LEU A 13 -31.37 -15.10 6.00
N SER A 14 -30.51 -15.06 4.99
CA SER A 14 -29.08 -14.87 5.20
C SER A 14 -28.48 -13.99 4.09
N GLY A 15 -28.92 -12.73 4.07
CA GLY A 15 -28.26 -11.68 3.32
C GLY A 15 -27.14 -11.11 4.18
N CYS A 16 -25.90 -11.51 3.87
CA CYS A 16 -24.69 -11.09 4.56
C CYS A 16 -24.60 -9.57 4.70
N LEU A 17 -24.23 -9.11 5.90
CA LEU A 17 -23.62 -7.80 6.12
C LEU A 17 -22.29 -7.77 5.35
N ALA A 18 -22.33 -7.40 4.08
CA ALA A 18 -21.15 -6.92 3.38
C ALA A 18 -20.89 -5.50 3.88
N VAL A 19 -20.10 -5.39 4.95
CA VAL A 19 -19.29 -4.19 5.15
C VAL A 19 -18.32 -4.16 3.98
N SER A 20 -18.74 -3.53 2.89
CA SER A 20 -17.79 -2.96 1.96
C SER A 20 -17.05 -1.90 2.77
N ALA A 21 -15.91 -2.27 3.33
CA ALA A 21 -14.86 -1.31 3.58
C ALA A 21 -14.52 -0.76 2.19
N GLU A 22 -15.21 0.30 1.79
CA GLU A 22 -14.86 1.06 0.61
C GLU A 22 -13.46 1.58 0.90
N LYS A 23 -12.46 0.89 0.33
CA LYS A 23 -11.11 1.39 0.24
C LYS A 23 -11.26 2.70 -0.52
N MET A 24 -11.17 3.80 0.24
CA MET A 24 -11.24 5.17 -0.25
C MET A 24 -10.46 5.32 -1.55
N PRO A 25 -10.88 6.24 -2.44
CA PRO A 25 -10.25 6.43 -3.73
C PRO A 25 -8.75 6.57 -3.50
N SER A 26 -8.00 5.57 -3.97
CA SER A 26 -6.56 5.67 -4.05
C SER A 26 -6.29 6.76 -5.07
N THR A 27 -6.10 7.99 -4.59
CA THR A 27 -5.18 8.92 -5.23
C THR A 27 -3.98 8.07 -5.63
N GLU A 28 -3.60 8.11 -6.90
CA GLU A 28 -2.47 7.33 -7.39
C GLU A 28 -1.30 7.51 -6.42
N PRO A 29 -0.73 6.43 -5.86
CA PRO A 29 0.29 6.54 -4.82
C PRO A 29 1.56 7.25 -5.32
N ILE A 30 1.70 7.35 -6.64
CA ILE A 30 2.75 8.07 -7.34
C ILE A 30 2.30 9.50 -7.59
N LEU A 31 2.98 10.45 -6.98
CA LEU A 31 2.72 11.89 -7.13
C LEU A 31 3.30 12.46 -8.42
N PHE A 32 4.37 11.86 -8.92
CA PHE A 32 5.07 12.28 -10.13
C PHE A 32 5.66 11.09 -10.85
N LYS A 33 5.49 11.06 -12.17
CA LYS A 33 6.04 10.02 -13.04
C LYS A 33 6.51 10.63 -14.35
N VAL A 34 7.79 10.48 -14.65
CA VAL A 34 8.38 10.87 -15.93
C VAL A 34 9.09 9.67 -16.54
N ALA A 35 8.60 9.24 -17.70
CA ALA A 35 9.22 8.18 -18.47
C ALA A 35 10.53 8.69 -19.11
N ALA A 36 11.56 7.83 -19.12
CA ALA A 36 12.75 8.07 -19.91
C ALA A 36 12.40 8.03 -21.42
N PRO A 37 13.16 8.72 -22.28
CA PRO A 37 12.90 8.77 -23.72
C PRO A 37 12.92 7.39 -24.40
N GLU A 38 13.70 6.45 -23.85
CA GLU A 38 13.86 5.10 -24.39
C GLU A 38 13.83 4.09 -23.22
N GLY A 39 12.96 3.06 -23.33
CA GLY A 39 12.86 1.97 -22.37
C GLY A 39 11.67 2.05 -21.39
N ASN A 40 11.65 1.12 -20.44
CA ASN A 40 10.59 0.99 -19.42
C ASN A 40 10.98 1.61 -18.07
N TYR A 41 11.92 2.56 -18.09
CA TYR A 41 12.40 3.25 -16.89
C TYR A 41 11.70 4.59 -16.71
N CYS A 42 11.33 4.88 -15.47
CA CYS A 42 10.72 6.12 -15.05
C CYS A 42 11.44 6.70 -13.84
N HIS A 43 11.44 8.03 -13.79
CA HIS A 43 11.63 8.78 -12.56
C HIS A 43 10.27 8.93 -11.87
N LEU A 44 10.14 8.39 -10.67
CA LEU A 44 8.94 8.37 -9.87
C LEU A 44 9.16 9.14 -8.56
N LYS A 45 8.14 9.87 -8.10
CA LYS A 45 8.07 10.36 -6.72
C LYS A 45 6.80 9.90 -6.05
N PHE A 46 6.92 9.35 -4.85
CA PHE A 46 5.80 8.86 -4.05
C PHE A 46 6.09 9.04 -2.55
N PRO A 47 5.08 9.08 -1.67
CA PRO A 47 5.31 9.21 -0.24
C PRO A 47 6.07 8.00 0.32
N ALA A 48 6.93 8.21 1.31
CA ALA A 48 7.55 7.10 2.05
C ALA A 48 6.50 6.30 2.84
N ILE A 49 6.85 5.10 3.30
CA ILE A 49 6.00 4.29 4.16
C ILE A 49 6.07 4.83 5.60
N GLN A 50 4.93 4.88 6.29
CA GLN A 50 4.85 5.20 7.71
C GLN A 50 5.73 4.23 8.52
N GLU A 51 6.69 4.75 9.30
CA GLU A 51 7.70 3.93 9.99
C GLU A 51 7.04 2.94 10.97
N GLU A 52 5.94 3.36 11.61
CA GLU A 52 5.11 2.55 12.51
C GLU A 52 4.44 1.35 11.82
N THR A 53 4.19 1.44 10.52
CA THR A 53 3.58 0.35 9.72
C THR A 53 4.60 -0.41 8.89
N LEU A 54 5.80 0.15 8.67
CA LEU A 54 6.84 -0.36 7.76
C LEU A 54 7.26 -1.80 8.07
N PHE A 55 7.32 -2.18 9.35
CA PHE A 55 7.71 -3.52 9.80
C PHE A 55 6.52 -4.47 10.04
N THR A 56 5.31 -4.05 9.68
CA THR A 56 4.09 -4.85 9.81
C THR A 56 3.74 -5.58 8.50
N ASN A 57 2.64 -6.33 8.50
CA ASN A 57 2.06 -6.96 7.31
C ASN A 57 1.23 -5.98 6.45
N HIS A 58 0.96 -4.76 6.96
CA HIS A 58 0.09 -3.78 6.31
C HIS A 58 0.79 -2.41 6.28
N PRO A 59 1.85 -2.24 5.46
CA PRO A 59 2.49 -0.94 5.29
C PRO A 59 1.53 0.06 4.66
N VAL A 60 1.59 1.30 5.13
CA VAL A 60 0.76 2.41 4.67
C VAL A 60 1.67 3.57 4.28
N LEU A 61 1.41 4.19 3.13
CA LEU A 61 2.13 5.38 2.70
C LEU A 61 1.82 6.57 3.63
N LYS A 62 2.78 7.46 3.79
CA LYS A 62 2.60 8.74 4.47
C LYS A 62 1.66 9.63 3.65
N ASP A 63 1.12 10.65 4.32
CA ASP A 63 0.39 11.70 3.63
C ASP A 63 1.30 12.40 2.60
N PRO A 64 0.85 12.60 1.34
CA PRO A 64 1.62 13.30 0.32
C PRO A 64 2.10 14.70 0.70
N GLY A 65 1.37 15.40 1.57
CA GLY A 65 1.71 16.72 2.09
C GLY A 65 2.76 16.71 3.21
N SER A 66 3.16 15.55 3.72
CA SER A 66 4.20 15.43 4.75
C SER A 66 5.60 15.83 4.27
N GLY A 67 5.83 15.83 2.95
CA GLY A 67 7.13 16.13 2.35
C GLY A 67 8.16 15.01 2.42
N ASP A 68 7.85 13.91 3.10
CA ASP A 68 8.69 12.71 3.12
C ASP A 68 8.41 11.84 1.90
N LEU A 69 9.16 12.10 0.83
CA LEU A 69 8.97 11.51 -0.48
C LEU A 69 10.18 10.66 -0.87
N VAL A 70 9.91 9.49 -1.43
CA VAL A 70 10.90 8.68 -2.12
C VAL A 70 11.04 9.18 -3.55
N ASP A 71 12.29 9.42 -3.95
CA ASP A 71 12.69 9.78 -5.31
C ASP A 71 13.34 8.54 -5.95
N PHE A 72 12.62 7.90 -6.87
CA PHE A 72 12.94 6.58 -7.40
C PHE A 72 13.20 6.60 -8.90
N TYR A 73 14.25 5.92 -9.34
CA TYR A 73 14.54 5.67 -10.75
C TYR A 73 14.53 4.17 -11.00
N GLY A 74 13.57 3.70 -11.79
CA GLY A 74 13.40 2.27 -12.03
C GLY A 74 12.23 1.96 -12.95
N PRO A 75 11.69 0.74 -12.92
CA PRO A 75 10.56 0.35 -13.75
C PRO A 75 9.37 1.30 -13.59
N CYS A 76 8.73 1.65 -14.71
CA CYS A 76 7.58 2.54 -14.72
C CYS A 76 6.35 1.98 -13.98
N ASP A 77 6.27 0.68 -13.77
CA ASP A 77 5.23 -0.04 -13.05
C ASP A 77 5.61 -0.36 -11.60
N HIS A 78 6.63 0.31 -11.05
CA HIS A 78 7.02 0.17 -9.66
C HIS A 78 5.84 0.44 -8.71
N ASP A 79 5.66 -0.45 -7.75
CA ASP A 79 4.65 -0.35 -6.70
C ASP A 79 5.29 0.23 -5.42
N PRO A 80 4.88 1.44 -4.97
CA PRO A 80 5.33 2.04 -3.71
C PRO A 80 5.08 1.18 -2.46
N LEU A 81 4.19 0.19 -2.53
CA LEU A 81 3.94 -0.80 -1.47
C LEU A 81 4.39 -2.20 -1.88
N GLY A 82 5.20 -2.32 -2.93
CA GLY A 82 5.79 -3.55 -3.41
C GLY A 82 6.85 -4.10 -2.44
N LYS A 83 7.09 -5.41 -2.50
CA LYS A 83 8.04 -6.10 -1.60
C LYS A 83 9.45 -5.52 -1.65
N GLU A 84 9.91 -5.16 -2.85
CA GLU A 84 11.26 -4.61 -3.04
C GLU A 84 11.38 -3.21 -2.42
N GLU A 85 10.36 -2.36 -2.57
CA GLU A 85 10.32 -1.03 -1.96
C GLU A 85 10.28 -1.12 -0.43
N ILE A 86 9.42 -1.97 0.12
CA ILE A 86 9.35 -2.22 1.57
C ILE A 86 10.71 -2.68 2.11
N LYS A 87 11.39 -3.57 1.38
CA LYS A 87 12.71 -4.07 1.78
C LYS A 87 13.77 -2.96 1.74
N ALA A 88 13.73 -2.10 0.73
CA ALA A 88 14.65 -0.98 0.60
C ALA A 88 14.48 0.00 1.78
N GLN A 89 13.26 0.48 2.03
CA GLN A 89 13.00 1.43 3.11
C GLN A 89 13.30 0.84 4.51
N ARG A 90 13.02 -0.45 4.74
CA ARG A 90 13.45 -1.13 5.98
C ARG A 90 14.96 -1.09 6.15
N ALA A 91 15.72 -1.34 5.07
CA ALA A 91 17.17 -1.33 5.13
C ALA A 91 17.71 0.08 5.41
N ASP A 92 17.10 1.12 4.85
CA ASP A 92 17.45 2.51 5.15
C ASP A 92 17.21 2.86 6.63
N VAL A 93 16.00 2.60 7.16
CA VAL A 93 15.70 2.85 8.57
C VAL A 93 16.67 2.13 9.51
N LEU A 94 17.01 0.88 9.21
CA LEU A 94 17.99 0.13 10.01
C LEU A 94 19.42 0.69 9.90
N ARG A 95 19.81 1.24 8.74
CA ARG A 95 21.10 1.93 8.57
C ARG A 95 21.15 3.21 9.40
N GLU A 96 20.08 4.02 9.35
CA GLU A 96 20.02 5.28 10.11
C GLU A 96 20.03 5.06 11.62
N ARG A 97 19.26 4.08 12.12
CA ARG A 97 19.29 3.69 13.54
C ARG A 97 20.68 3.25 13.99
N ARG A 98 21.42 2.53 13.15
CA ARG A 98 22.79 2.10 13.46
C ARG A 98 23.76 3.29 13.50
N ARG A 99 23.57 4.28 12.62
CA ARG A 99 24.38 5.51 12.62
C ARG A 99 24.14 6.31 13.89
N GLY A 100 22.88 6.55 14.25
CA GLY A 100 22.52 7.29 15.47
C GLY A 100 23.00 6.63 16.76
N ALA A 101 22.98 5.29 16.83
CA ALA A 101 23.48 4.56 18.00
C ALA A 101 25.01 4.61 18.19
N GLY A 102 25.76 5.12 17.21
CA GLY A 102 27.21 5.33 17.33
C GLY A 102 27.59 6.70 17.90
N ASP A 103 26.62 7.59 18.09
CA ASP A 103 26.81 8.97 18.55
C ASP A 103 26.42 9.18 20.04
N GLU A 104 25.98 8.12 20.74
CA GLU A 104 25.67 8.06 22.19
C GLU A 104 26.75 7.31 22.99
#